data_AF-A0A2R3JPZ0-F1
#
_entry.id   AF-A0A2R3JPZ0-F1
#
_cell.length_a   1.000
_cell.length_b   1.000
_cell.length_c   1.000
_cell.angle_alpha   90.00
_cell.angle_beta   90.00
_cell.angle_gamma   90.00
#
_symmetry.space_group_name_H-M   'P 1'
#
loop_
_entity.id
_entity.type
_entity.pdbx_description
1 polymer ?
#
loop_
_entity_poly.entity_id
_entity_poly.type
_entity_poly.pdbx_seq_one_letter_code
_entity_poly.pdbx_strand_id
1 'polypeptide(L)'
;MNLVVGPFLRKTRTVPKVSMYTALERVDQCLKLITNTGAMGLTNSTATLGLNLTHLLDANVVVTSNHQTFNIIIQVQTETLVMTGCVIKDAFHNMVNPMHPTYLISLDRQLIVNSDDLIEAIYTHL
;
A
#
# COMPACT_ATOMS: atom_id res chain seq x y z
N MET A 1 -7.02 14.12 4.71
CA MET A 1 -7.50 13.10 3.76
C MET A 1 -6.76 13.31 2.45
N ASN A 2 -5.89 12.37 2.06
CA ASN A 2 -5.19 12.42 0.78
C ASN A 2 -5.83 11.38 -0.15
N LEU A 3 -6.46 11.83 -1.23
CA LEU A 3 -7.04 10.98 -2.27
C LEU A 3 -6.06 10.92 -3.43
N VAL A 4 -5.53 9.73 -3.73
CA VAL A 4 -4.69 9.53 -4.91
C VAL A 4 -5.42 8.57 -5.82
N VAL A 5 -5.84 9.10 -6.96
CA VAL A 5 -6.47 8.33 -8.03
C VAL A 5 -5.34 7.90 -8.96
N GLY A 6 -5.13 6.58 -9.13
CA GLY A 6 -4.30 6.05 -10.21
C GLY A 6 -4.75 6.63 -11.56
N PRO A 7 -3.89 6.67 -12.59
CA PRO A 7 -4.13 7.47 -13.78
C PRO A 7 -5.41 7.05 -14.53
N PHE A 8 -6.52 7.73 -14.23
CA PHE A 8 -7.73 7.69 -15.02
C PHE A 8 -7.56 8.64 -16.21
N LEU A 9 -6.63 8.34 -17.11
CA LEU A 9 -6.46 9.13 -18.34
C LEU A 9 -6.15 8.23 -19.54
N ARG A 10 -7.19 8.07 -20.37
CA ARG A 10 -7.08 8.06 -21.83
C ARG A 10 -5.96 9.02 -22.26
N LYS A 11 -4.77 8.53 -22.56
CA LYS A 11 -3.81 9.18 -23.46
C LYS A 11 -2.66 8.23 -23.79
N THR A 12 -2.47 8.09 -25.09
CA THR A 12 -1.30 7.57 -25.80
C THR A 12 -0.02 8.32 -25.42
N ARG A 13 0.40 8.21 -24.16
CA ARG A 13 1.76 8.53 -23.73
C ARG A 13 2.40 7.21 -23.38
N THR A 14 3.50 6.89 -24.06
CA THR A 14 4.44 5.83 -23.68
C THR A 14 5.03 6.20 -22.32
N VAL A 15 4.28 5.93 -21.25
CA VAL A 15 4.82 5.93 -19.90
C VAL A 15 5.93 4.90 -19.91
N PRO A 16 7.17 5.23 -19.50
CA PRO A 16 8.22 4.24 -19.43
C PRO A 16 7.71 3.08 -18.58
N LYS A 17 7.68 1.87 -19.17
CA LYS A 17 7.27 0.65 -18.47
C LYS A 17 8.18 0.50 -17.26
N VAL A 18 7.66 0.83 -16.08
CA VAL A 18 8.32 0.47 -14.82
C VAL A 18 8.41 -1.05 -14.82
N SER A 19 9.58 -1.62 -14.54
CA SER A 19 9.67 -3.08 -14.46
C SER A 19 8.84 -3.56 -13.26
N MET A 20 8.26 -4.77 -13.33
CA MET A 20 7.54 -5.34 -12.18
C MET A 20 8.42 -5.37 -10.93
N TYR A 21 9.70 -5.70 -11.10
CA TYR A 21 10.70 -5.66 -10.03
C TYR A 21 10.82 -4.28 -9.37
N THR A 22 10.96 -3.21 -10.17
CA THR A 22 11.06 -1.84 -9.64
C THR A 22 9.78 -1.41 -8.93
N ALA A 23 8.61 -1.85 -9.42
CA ALA A 23 7.35 -1.55 -8.77
C ALA A 23 7.22 -2.27 -7.41
N LEU A 24 7.61 -3.55 -7.32
CA LEU A 24 7.67 -4.29 -6.05
C LEU A 24 8.65 -3.65 -5.07
N GLU A 25 9.86 -3.28 -5.52
CA GLU A 25 10.85 -2.61 -4.68
C GLU A 25 10.32 -1.29 -4.10
N ARG A 26 9.58 -0.51 -4.91
CA ARG A 26 8.94 0.73 -4.45
C ARG A 26 7.82 0.48 -3.45
N VAL A 27 7.08 -0.62 -3.60
CA VAL A 27 6.08 -1.05 -2.60
C VAL A 27 6.79 -1.42 -1.31
N ASP A 28 7.88 -2.19 -1.34
CA ASP A 28 8.68 -2.52 -0.15
C ASP A 28 9.22 -1.28 0.54
N GLN A 29 9.71 -0.30 -0.21
CA GLN A 29 10.16 0.99 0.35
C GLN A 29 9.03 1.74 1.05
N CYS A 30 7.81 1.69 0.49
CA CYS A 30 6.64 2.26 1.13
C CYS A 30 6.29 1.53 2.43
N LEU A 31 6.24 0.19 2.40
CA LEU A 31 5.95 -0.62 3.59
C LEU A 31 6.99 -0.36 4.69
N LYS A 32 8.29 -0.33 4.35
CA LYS A 32 9.36 0.05 5.28
C LYS A 32 9.18 1.45 5.87
N LEU A 33 8.81 2.43 5.05
CA LEU A 33 8.57 3.79 5.54
C LEU A 33 7.40 3.82 6.54
N ILE A 34 6.31 3.11 6.24
CA ILE A 34 5.16 2.96 7.13
C ILE A 34 5.57 2.27 8.43
N THR A 35 6.28 1.15 8.35
CA THR A 35 6.79 0.40 9.50
C THR A 35 7.66 1.26 10.41
N ASN A 36 8.45 2.19 9.86
CA ASN A 36 9.36 3.01 10.65
C ASN A 36 8.73 4.30 11.20
N THR A 37 7.62 4.77 10.62
CA THR A 37 7.07 6.11 10.93
C THR A 37 5.57 6.14 11.18
N GLY A 38 4.91 4.99 11.10
CA GLY A 38 3.50 4.79 11.38
C GLY A 38 2.58 5.57 10.44
N ALA A 39 1.64 6.32 11.02
CA ALA A 39 0.65 7.12 10.30
C ALA A 39 1.27 8.17 9.35
N MET A 40 2.44 8.73 9.69
CA MET A 40 3.13 9.68 8.82
C MET A 40 3.63 9.00 7.55
N GLY A 41 4.29 7.85 7.69
CA GLY A 41 4.73 7.04 6.55
C GLY A 41 3.56 6.60 5.69
N LEU A 42 2.44 6.20 6.31
CA LEU A 42 1.23 5.84 5.59
C LEU A 42 0.73 6.99 4.72
N THR A 43 0.64 8.18 5.29
CA THR A 43 0.21 9.38 4.57
C THR A 43 1.13 9.71 3.40
N ASN A 44 2.45 9.59 3.60
CA ASN A 44 3.47 9.89 2.58
C ASN A 44 3.54 8.82 1.48
N SER A 45 3.29 7.55 1.82
CA SER A 45 3.38 6.42 0.91
C SER A 45 2.09 6.14 0.15
N THR A 46 0.94 6.69 0.57
CA THR A 46 -0.39 6.41 -0.01
C THR A 46 -0.40 6.57 -1.53
N ALA A 47 0.16 7.68 -2.04
CA ALA A 47 0.18 7.95 -3.47
C ALA A 47 1.04 6.95 -4.25
N THR A 48 2.24 6.70 -3.73
CA THR A 48 3.22 5.80 -4.32
C THR A 48 2.71 4.36 -4.32
N LEU A 49 2.07 3.92 -3.23
CA LEU A 49 1.43 2.61 -3.16
C LEU A 49 0.36 2.45 -4.25
N GLY A 50 -0.57 3.40 -4.37
CA GLY A 50 -1.63 3.33 -5.39
C GLY A 50 -1.09 3.25 -6.82
N LEU A 51 -0.07 4.04 -7.15
CA LEU A 51 0.55 4.02 -8.48
C LEU A 51 1.26 2.70 -8.79
N ASN A 52 2.03 2.15 -7.84
CA ASN A 52 2.74 0.90 -8.08
C ASN A 52 1.79 -0.30 -8.07
N LEU A 53 0.77 -0.32 -7.22
CA LEU A 53 -0.26 -1.36 -7.23
C LEU A 53 -1.08 -1.34 -8.53
N THR A 54 -1.44 -0.15 -9.04
CA THR A 54 -2.09 -0.01 -10.35
C THR A 54 -1.25 -0.68 -11.45
N HIS A 55 0.06 -0.47 -11.41
CA HIS A 55 0.99 -1.04 -12.38
C HIS A 55 1.20 -2.55 -12.20
N LEU A 56 1.23 -3.05 -10.97
CA LEU A 56 1.46 -4.46 -10.66
C LEU A 56 0.24 -5.34 -10.95
N LEU A 57 -0.97 -4.82 -10.71
CA LEU A 57 -2.22 -5.56 -10.85
C LEU A 57 -2.89 -5.38 -12.21
N ASP A 58 -2.37 -4.49 -13.06
CA ASP A 58 -3.00 -4.06 -14.31
C ASP A 58 -4.49 -3.67 -14.12
N ALA A 59 -4.76 -3.00 -12.99
CA ALA A 59 -6.10 -2.65 -12.52
C ALA A 59 -6.13 -1.22 -11.97
N ASN A 60 -7.30 -0.59 -11.95
CA ASN A 60 -7.42 0.75 -11.35
C ASN A 60 -7.39 0.62 -9.83
N VAL A 61 -6.31 1.11 -9.21
CA VAL A 61 -6.15 1.08 -7.76
C VAL A 61 -6.23 2.50 -7.18
N VAL A 62 -7.09 2.67 -6.18
CA VAL A 62 -7.18 3.88 -5.36
C VAL A 62 -6.80 3.50 -3.94
N VAL A 63 -5.78 4.15 -3.40
CA VAL A 63 -5.39 4.00 -2.00
C VAL A 63 -5.78 5.27 -1.26
N THR A 64 -6.49 5.09 -0.15
CA THR A 64 -6.87 6.18 0.75
C THR A 64 -6.30 5.90 2.13
N SER A 65 -5.89 6.93 2.84
CA SER A 65 -5.42 6.81 4.22
C SER A 65 -6.09 7.83 5.13
N ASN A 66 -6.29 7.40 6.37
CA ASN A 66 -6.81 8.23 7.45
C ASN A 66 -6.16 7.83 8.77
N HIS A 67 -5.27 8.68 9.29
CA HIS A 67 -4.51 8.39 10.51
C HIS A 67 -3.81 7.03 10.46
N GLN A 68 -4.37 6.03 11.15
CA GLN A 68 -3.81 4.69 11.26
C GLN A 68 -4.47 3.68 10.33
N THR A 69 -5.51 4.04 9.58
CA THR A 69 -6.19 3.13 8.67
C THR A 69 -5.97 3.53 7.22
N PHE A 70 -6.10 2.57 6.32
CA PHE A 70 -6.09 2.79 4.89
C PHE A 70 -7.05 1.83 4.20
N ASN A 71 -7.53 2.24 3.02
CA ASN A 71 -8.28 1.36 2.14
C ASN A 71 -7.55 1.23 0.81
N ILE A 72 -7.50 0.01 0.28
CA ILE A 72 -7.10 -0.27 -1.09
C ILE A 72 -8.37 -0.65 -1.85
N ILE A 73 -8.75 0.20 -2.80
CA ILE A 73 -9.93 0.01 -3.65
C ILE A 73 -9.40 -0.39 -5.02
N ILE A 74 -9.74 -1.59 -5.47
CA ILE A 74 -9.27 -2.18 -6.71
C ILE A 74 -10.47 -2.38 -7.62
N GLN A 75 -10.44 -1.76 -8.79
CA GLN A 75 -11.48 -1.92 -9.81
C GLN A 75 -10.93 -2.71 -10.98
N VAL A 76 -11.45 -3.92 -11.16
CA VAL A 76 -11.15 -4.83 -12.26
C VAL A 76 -12.41 -4.98 -13.11
N GLN A 77 -12.39 -4.44 -14.33
CA GLN A 77 -13.55 -4.46 -15.24
C GLN A 77 -14.84 -3.90 -14.59
N THR A 78 -15.79 -4.77 -14.23
CA THR A 78 -17.07 -4.43 -13.60
C THR A 78 -17.10 -4.64 -12.08
N GLU A 79 -16.06 -5.23 -11.51
CA GLU A 79 -16.01 -5.58 -10.08
C GLU A 79 -15.15 -4.59 -9.31
N THR A 80 -15.55 -4.34 -8.06
CA THR A 80 -14.83 -3.48 -7.13
C THR A 80 -14.56 -4.25 -5.86
N LEU A 81 -13.29 -4.46 -5.56
CA LEU A 81 -12.81 -5.01 -4.31
C LEU A 81 -12.35 -3.85 -3.40
N VAL A 82 -12.75 -3.89 -2.14
CA VAL A 82 -12.32 -2.92 -1.13
C VAL A 82 -11.70 -3.67 0.03
N MET A 83 -10.41 -3.46 0.24
CA MET A 83 -9.65 -4.04 1.35
C MET A 83 -9.32 -2.95 2.36
N THR A 84 -9.48 -3.26 3.65
CA THR A 84 -9.23 -2.31 4.73
C THR A 84 -8.02 -2.74 5.54
N GLY A 85 -7.06 -1.83 5.69
CA GLY A 85 -5.87 -2.05 6.47
C GLY A 85 -5.69 -1.06 7.61
N CYS A 86 -4.82 -1.41 8.54
CA CYS A 86 -4.43 -0.57 9.66
C CYS A 86 -2.95 -0.70 10.02
N VAL A 87 -2.44 0.35 10.64
CA VAL A 87 -1.08 0.45 11.16
C VAL A 87 -1.15 0.33 12.68
N ILE A 88 -0.46 -0.67 13.22
CA ILE A 88 -0.52 -1.07 14.63
C ILE A 88 0.83 -0.78 15.27
N LYS A 89 0.86 -0.22 16.47
CA LYS A 89 2.12 -0.05 17.21
C LYS A 89 2.60 -1.42 17.71
N ASP A 90 3.86 -1.76 17.43
CA ASP A 90 4.47 -2.97 18.00
C ASP A 90 4.83 -2.70 19.47
N ALA A 91 3.89 -2.99 20.38
CA ALA A 91 4.03 -2.62 21.80
C ALA A 91 5.27 -3.28 22.45
N PHE A 92 5.51 -4.56 22.19
CA PHE A 92 6.64 -5.27 22.79
C PHE A 92 7.97 -4.76 22.24
N HIS A 93 8.09 -4.61 20.92
CA HIS A 93 9.30 -4.04 20.33
C HIS A 93 9.57 -2.63 20.86
N ASN A 94 8.53 -1.80 20.96
CA ASN A 94 8.67 -0.38 21.34
C ASN A 94 8.96 -0.20 22.83
N MET A 95 8.59 -1.16 23.67
CA MET A 95 9.03 -1.20 25.07
C MET A 95 10.53 -1.46 25.19
N VAL A 96 11.08 -2.33 24.33
CA VAL A 96 12.52 -2.65 24.30
C VAL A 96 13.33 -1.56 23.60
N ASN A 97 12.77 -0.92 22.56
CA ASN A 97 13.43 0.08 21.71
C ASN A 97 12.66 1.41 21.65
N PRO A 98 12.52 2.16 22.75
CA PRO A 98 11.66 3.35 22.80
C PRO A 98 12.12 4.49 21.87
N MET A 99 13.41 4.54 21.51
CA MET A 99 13.95 5.55 20.59
C MET A 99 13.74 5.21 19.11
N HIS A 100 13.37 3.97 18.80
CA HIS A 100 13.18 3.48 17.44
C HIS A 100 11.84 2.72 17.36
N PRO A 101 10.71 3.45 17.47
CA PRO A 101 9.41 2.81 17.45
C PRO A 101 9.13 2.18 16.08
N THR A 102 8.65 0.95 16.11
CA THR A 102 8.25 0.16 14.95
C THR A 102 6.72 -0.01 14.94
N TYR A 103 6.18 -0.11 13.73
CA TYR A 103 4.77 -0.30 13.45
C TYR A 103 4.57 -1.52 12.55
N LEU A 104 3.48 -2.25 12.79
CA LEU A 104 3.02 -3.37 11.99
C LEU A 104 1.95 -2.89 11.02
N ILE A 105 1.85 -3.52 9.86
CA ILE A 105 0.83 -3.22 8.85
C ILE A 105 -0.08 -4.44 8.74
N SER A 106 -1.38 -4.24 8.91
CA SER A 106 -2.37 -5.28 8.64
C SER A 106 -3.28 -4.86 7.50
N LEU A 107 -3.65 -5.81 6.65
CA LEU A 107 -4.65 -5.67 5.60
C LEU A 107 -5.61 -6.85 5.70
N ASP A 108 -6.91 -6.59 5.86
CA ASP A 108 -7.96 -7.62 5.98
C ASP A 108 -7.59 -8.78 6.94
N ARG A 109 -7.05 -8.42 8.11
CA ARG A 109 -6.62 -9.34 9.18
C ARG A 109 -5.38 -10.18 8.88
N GLN A 110 -4.68 -9.92 7.78
CA GLN A 110 -3.37 -10.49 7.49
C GLN A 110 -2.28 -9.47 7.85
N LEU A 111 -1.13 -9.97 8.30
CA LEU A 111 0.05 -9.13 8.56
C LEU A 111 0.83 -8.99 7.25
N ILE A 112 1.15 -7.76 6.87
CA ILE A 112 1.87 -7.43 5.64
C ILE A 112 3.28 -6.97 6.02
N VAL A 113 4.29 -7.76 5.66
CA VAL A 113 5.71 -7.47 5.97
C VAL A 113 6.44 -6.95 4.74
N ASN A 114 6.08 -7.45 3.56
CA ASN A 114 6.70 -7.10 2.29
C ASN A 114 5.66 -7.03 1.15
N SER A 115 6.13 -6.68 -0.04
CA SER A 115 5.32 -6.54 -1.24
C SER A 115 4.71 -7.86 -1.72
N ASP A 116 5.39 -8.99 -1.57
CA ASP A 116 4.84 -10.31 -1.93
C ASP A 116 3.63 -10.64 -1.05
N ASP A 117 3.73 -10.44 0.28
CA ASP A 117 2.61 -10.65 1.21
C ASP A 117 1.40 -9.77 0.83
N LEU A 118 1.66 -8.50 0.48
CA LEU A 118 0.61 -7.55 0.07
C LEU A 118 -0.10 -8.01 -1.21
N ILE A 119 0.69 -8.46 -2.18
CA ILE A 119 0.18 -8.89 -3.47
C ILE A 119 -0.58 -10.22 -3.34
N GLU A 120 -0.08 -11.16 -2.55
CA GLU A 120 -0.77 -12.42 -2.22
C GLU A 120 -2.11 -12.16 -1.51
N ALA A 121 -2.13 -11.25 -0.52
CA ALA A 121 -3.34 -10.86 0.18
C ALA A 121 -4.41 -10.31 -0.78
N ILE A 122 -4.00 -9.49 -1.75
CA ILE A 122 -4.88 -8.94 -2.78
C ILE A 122 -5.39 -10.05 -3.71
N TYR A 123 -4.49 -10.90 -4.24
CA TYR A 123 -4.88 -11.98 -5.16
C TYR A 123 -5.78 -13.03 -4.53
N THR A 124 -5.69 -13.24 -3.21
CA THR A 124 -6.60 -14.17 -2.51
C THR A 124 -8.06 -13.69 -2.53
N HIS A 125 -8.29 -12.40 -2.77
CA HIS A 125 -9.63 -11.78 -2.78
C HIS A 125 -10.11 -11.35 -4.19
N LEU A 126 -9.26 -11.50 -5.21
CA LEU A 126 -9.58 -11.28 -6.63
C LEU A 126 -9.96 -12.60 -7.31
#